data_AF-A0A1A8XN14-F1
#
_entry.id   AF-A0A1A8XN14-F1
#
_cell.length_a   1.000
_cell.length_b   1.000
_cell.length_c   1.000
_cell.angle_alpha   90.00
_cell.angle_beta   90.00
_cell.angle_gamma   90.00
#
_symmetry.space_group_name_H-M   'P 1'
#
loop_
_entity.id
_entity.type
_entity.pdbx_description
1 polymer ?
#
loop_
_entity_poly.entity_id
_entity_poly.type
_entity_poly.pdbx_seq_one_letter_code
_entity_poly.pdbx_strand_id
1 'polypeptide(L)' 'MARVCATPDFYPRVGDSDLRKAGLKRFPFHVIYQVKSAQILVLAIAHQRRRPAYWAGRIGK' A
#
# COMPACT_ATOMS: atom_id res chain seq x y z
N MET A 1 -0.03 -5.36 10.74
CA MET A 1 -1.07 -5.56 9.72
C MET A 1 -2.47 -5.25 10.20
N ALA A 2 -2.84 -5.57 11.45
CA ALA A 2 -4.19 -5.33 11.98
C ALA A 2 -4.78 -3.93 11.71
N ARG A 3 -3.96 -2.87 11.70
CA ARG A 3 -4.44 -1.49 11.44
C ARG A 3 -4.92 -1.25 10.01
N VAL A 4 -4.33 -1.90 9.00
CA VAL A 4 -4.80 -1.75 7.61
C VAL A 4 -6.22 -2.33 7.48
N CYS A 5 -6.49 -3.47 8.12
CA CYS A 5 -7.84 -4.07 8.12
C CYS A 5 -8.83 -3.32 9.01
N ALA A 6 -8.41 -2.85 10.19
CA ALA A 6 -9.29 -2.17 11.14
C ALA A 6 -9.59 -0.72 10.76
N THR A 7 -8.67 -0.05 10.07
CA THR A 7 -8.80 1.37 9.71
C THR A 7 -8.08 1.64 8.38
N PRO A 8 -8.60 1.11 7.26
CA PRO A 8 -7.93 1.16 5.97
C PRO A 8 -7.67 2.58 5.46
N ASP A 9 -8.50 3.54 5.86
CA ASP A 9 -8.40 4.93 5.41
C ASP A 9 -7.38 5.78 6.18
N PHE A 10 -6.75 5.22 7.22
CA PHE A 10 -5.79 5.92 8.07
C PHE A 10 -4.56 6.44 7.31
N TYR A 11 -4.07 5.68 6.31
CA TYR A 11 -2.91 6.07 5.52
C TYR A 11 -3.32 6.92 4.33
N PRO A 12 -2.67 8.07 4.06
CA PRO A 12 -3.08 8.97 2.99
C PRO A 12 -2.98 8.31 1.61
N ARG A 13 -3.78 8.82 0.68
CA ARG A 13 -3.70 8.45 -0.73
C ARG A 13 -2.39 8.92 -1.34
N VAL A 14 -1.91 8.16 -2.32
CA VAL A 14 -0.68 8.45 -3.05
C VAL A 14 -1.02 9.28 -4.28
N GLY A 15 -0.77 10.59 -4.21
CA GLY A 15 -1.18 11.53 -5.26
C GLY A 15 -2.69 11.45 -5.49
N ASP A 16 -3.11 11.49 -6.76
CA ASP A 16 -4.52 11.42 -7.16
C ASP A 16 -5.05 9.98 -7.31
N SER A 17 -4.26 8.97 -6.96
CA SER A 17 -4.67 7.57 -7.07
C SER A 17 -5.37 7.07 -5.81
N ASP A 18 -6.22 6.04 -5.94
CA ASP A 18 -6.84 5.34 -4.81
C ASP A 18 -5.85 4.41 -4.05
N LEU A 19 -4.55 4.56 -4.32
CA LEU A 19 -3.50 3.79 -3.68
C LEU A 19 -3.17 4.38 -2.31
N ARG A 20 -2.88 3.50 -1.36
CA ARG A 20 -2.39 3.85 -0.02
C ARG A 20 -1.11 3.07 0.27
N LYS A 21 -0.21 3.64 1.07
CA LYS A 21 1.03 2.96 1.53
C LYS A 21 1.06 2.89 3.05
N ALA A 22 1.09 1.68 3.59
CA ALA A 22 1.27 1.44 5.02
C ALA A 22 2.71 1.01 5.32
N GLY A 23 3.38 1.72 6.23
CA GLY A 23 4.70 1.34 6.72
C GLY A 23 4.66 0.14 7.66
N LEU A 24 5.61 -0.77 7.51
CA LEU A 24 5.85 -1.83 8.51
C LEU A 24 6.75 -1.28 9.63
N LYS A 25 6.42 -1.65 10.88
CA LYS A 25 7.19 -1.19 12.05
C LYS A 25 8.61 -1.76 12.13
N ARG A 26 8.77 -3.05 11.81
CA ARG A 26 10.04 -3.78 12.03
C ARG A 26 10.94 -3.81 10.80
N PHE A 27 10.36 -3.72 9.60
CA PHE A 27 11.08 -3.87 8.35
C PHE A 27 10.86 -2.63 7.48
N PRO A 28 11.86 -2.19 6.70
CA PRO A 28 11.78 -0.99 5.86
C PRO A 28 10.97 -1.23 4.57
N PHE A 29 9.79 -1.82 4.71
CA PHE A 29 8.86 -2.11 3.63
C PHE A 29 7.55 -1.36 3.83
N HIS A 30 6.95 -1.02 2.70
CA HIS A 30 5.60 -0.51 2.56
C HIS A 30 4.71 -1.57 1.99
N VAL A 31 3.48 -1.65 2.51
CA VAL A 31 2.40 -2.35 1.84
C VAL A 31 1.62 -1.35 1.03
N ILE A 32 1.57 -1.60 -0.27
CA ILE A 32 0.81 -0.83 -1.24
C ILE A 32 -0.52 -1.53 -1.40
N TYR A 33 -1.61 -0.83 -1.09
CA TYR A 33 -2.94 -1.41 -1.13
C TYR A 33 -3.97 -0.41 -1.64
N GLN A 34 -5.13 -0.93 -2.04
CA GLN A 34 -6.34 -0.16 -2.34
C GLN A 34 -7.49 -0.61 -1.45
N VAL A 35 -8.40 0.31 -1.17
CA VAL A 35 -9.64 0.02 -0.45
C VAL A 35 -10.74 -0.14 -1.48
N LYS A 36 -11.31 -1.34 -1.59
CA LYS A 36 -12.50 -1.60 -2.40
C LYS A 36 -13.70 -1.75 -1.47
N SER A 37 -14.91 -1.65 -2.01
CA SER A 37 -16.15 -1.59 -1.22
C SER A 37 -16.33 -2.72 -0.20
N ALA A 38 -15.78 -3.92 -0.47
CA ALA A 38 -15.89 -5.08 0.42
C ALA A 38 -14.54 -5.68 0.85
N GLN A 39 -13.42 -5.15 0.37
CA GLN A 39 -12.12 -5.79 0.59
C GLN A 39 -10.94 -4.83 0.45
N ILE A 40 -9.80 -5.26 0.99
CA ILE A 40 -8.52 -4.57 0.82
C ILE A 40 -7.70 -5.36 -0.18
N LEU A 41 -7.38 -4.75 -1.31
CA LEU A 41 -6.51 -5.35 -2.32
C LEU A 41 -5.07 -4.94 -2.05
N VAL A 42 -4.23 -5.90 -1.65
CA VAL A 42 -2.79 -5.69 -1.53
C VAL A 42 -2.14 -5.86 -2.89
N LEU A 43 -1.58 -4.80 -3.43
CA LEU A 43 -0.96 -4.78 -4.76
C LEU A 43 0.52 -5.15 -4.72
N ALA A 44 1.24 -4.71 -3.68
CA ALA A 44 2.66 -4.99 -3.53
C ALA A 44 3.15 -4.82 -2.09
N ILE A 45 4.26 -5.49 -1.77
CA ILE A 45 5.09 -5.22 -0.61
C ILE A 45 6.44 -4.71 -1.13
N ALA A 46 6.76 -3.45 -0.85
CA ALA A 46 7.85 -2.74 -1.50
C ALA A 46 8.85 -2.16 -0.49
N HIS A 47 10.13 -2.42 -0.68
CA HIS A 47 11.17 -1.85 0.18
C HIS A 47 11.28 -0.33 -0.06
N GLN A 48 11.41 0.46 1.00
CA GLN A 48 11.44 1.93 0.92
C GLN A 48 12.63 2.46 0.10
N ARG A 49 13.82 1.89 0.34
CA ARG A 49 15.10 2.35 -0.25
C ARG A 49 15.58 1.57 -1.47
N ARG A 50 15.19 0.30 -1.63
CA ARG A 50 15.73 -0.58 -2.68
C ARG A 50 14.74 -0.63 -3.84
N ARG A 51 15.17 -0.14 -5.02
CA ARG A 51 14.35 -0.04 -6.24
C ARG A 51 12.99 0.66 -5.97
N PRO A 52 13.01 1.95 -5.60
CA PRO A 52 11.78 2.67 -5.31
C PRO A 52 10.81 2.59 -6.50
N ALA A 53 9.52 2.47 -6.20
CA ALA A 53 8.44 2.46 -7.19
C ALA A 53 8.44 1.31 -8.24
N TYR A 54 9.26 0.26 -8.11
CA TYR A 54 9.26 -0.87 -9.08
C TYR A 54 7.88 -1.54 -9.26
N TRP A 55 7.02 -1.42 -8.25
CA TRP A 55 5.67 -1.97 -8.22
C TRP A 55 4.66 -1.15 -9.05
N ALA A 56 5.00 0.08 -9.45
CA ALA A 56 4.07 0.97 -10.16
C ALA A 56 3.57 0.35 -11.48
N GLY A 57 4.42 -0.37 -12.19
CA GLY A 57 4.04 -1.10 -13.42
C GLY A 57 3.13 -2.31 -13.20
N ARG A 58 2.78 -2.65 -11.95
CA ARG A 58 1.82 -3.73 -11.62
C ARG A 58 0.40 -3.20 -11.43
N ILE A 59 0.23 -1.89 -11.42
CA ILE A 59 -1.05 -1.25 -11.13
C ILE A 59 -1.77 -1.04 -12.46
N GLY A 60 -2.96 -1.65 -12.60
CA GLY A 60 -3.75 -1.55 -13.83
C GLY A 60 -3.73 -2.80 -14.73
N LYS A 61 -3.40 -3.97 -14.18
CA LYS A 61 -3.88 -5.25 -14.75
C LYS A 61 -5.20 -5.65 -14.11
#